data_AF-A0A915CP04-F1
#
_entry.id   AF-A0A915CP04-F1
#
_cell.length_a   1.000
_cell.length_b   1.000
_cell.length_c   1.000
_cell.angle_alpha   90.00
_cell.angle_beta   90.00
_cell.angle_gamma   90.00
#
_symmetry.space_group_name_H-M   'P 1'
#
loop_
_entity.id
_entity.type
_entity.pdbx_description
1 polymer ?
#
loop_
_entity_poly.entity_id
_entity_poly.type
_entity_poly.pdbx_seq_one_letter_code
_entity_poly.pdbx_strand_id
1 'polypeptide(L)'
;MSQLVDALPEISSQTVALQPWAFENRIGGGVILEGVYLSPHAFAAEIVSPEAFTLHVLSPRAFIAAIFSPLAFGAKILSPTAFHGEVGSPEAFTAYVLNPEVLMAEILSPRAFEARVLSPKSLVIQVLSPVAMSPRVGSPESAAVVVLSPNILAPRINSSETYMVEVLSPHILGGEHHSSEETSDLLGGLIHVIGGKKPEHDKSHHEQSDHNTTG
;
A
#
# COMPACT_ATOMS: atom_id res chain seq x y z
N MET A 1 -14.70 15.04 40.64
CA MET A 1 -13.36 14.55 41.02
C MET A 1 -12.88 13.66 39.88
N SER A 2 -12.50 14.29 38.76
CA SER A 2 -11.13 14.75 38.49
C SER A 2 -10.27 13.58 38.03
N GLN A 3 -10.23 13.36 36.72
CA GLN A 3 -9.01 13.12 35.95
C GLN A 3 -9.25 13.64 34.53
N LEU A 4 -9.38 14.95 34.43
CA LEU A 4 -8.94 15.69 33.25
C LEU A 4 -7.43 15.82 33.47
N VAL A 5 -6.71 14.74 33.13
CA VAL A 5 -5.25 14.71 33.19
C VAL A 5 -4.74 15.21 31.85
N ASP A 6 -3.94 16.24 31.96
CA ASP A 6 -3.25 16.97 30.90
C ASP A 6 -2.74 16.04 29.79
N ALA A 7 -3.28 16.21 28.58
CA ALA A 7 -2.74 15.62 27.36
C ALA A 7 -1.47 16.37 26.96
N LEU A 8 -0.39 16.16 27.73
CA LEU A 8 0.97 16.35 27.26
C LEU A 8 1.37 15.07 26.50
N PRO A 9 2.05 15.16 25.34
CA PRO A 9 2.58 13.97 24.69
C PRO A 9 3.62 13.34 25.61
N GLU A 10 3.27 12.23 26.27
CA GLU A 10 4.24 11.40 26.99
C GLU A 10 5.27 10.91 25.98
N ILE A 11 6.49 11.42 26.08
CA ILE A 11 7.64 10.96 25.31
C ILE A 11 8.02 9.58 25.86
N SER A 12 7.36 8.53 25.36
CA SER A 12 7.65 7.15 25.74
C SER A 12 8.72 6.54 24.83
N SER A 13 9.71 5.91 25.44
CA SER A 13 10.66 5.01 24.78
C SER A 13 10.46 3.63 25.38
N GLN A 14 9.98 2.67 24.59
CA GLN A 14 9.58 1.36 25.09
C GLN A 14 9.94 0.23 24.14
N THR A 15 10.40 -0.90 24.69
CA THR A 15 10.48 -2.15 23.93
C THR A 15 9.33 -3.02 24.37
N VAL A 16 8.43 -3.30 23.45
CA VAL A 16 7.26 -4.15 23.66
C VAL A 16 7.55 -5.52 23.09
N ALA A 17 7.63 -6.53 23.96
CA ALA A 17 7.76 -7.91 23.54
C ALA A 17 6.58 -8.72 24.08
N LEU A 18 5.95 -9.52 23.20
CA LEU A 18 4.89 -10.47 23.55
C LEU A 18 3.64 -9.80 24.15
N GLN A 19 3.13 -8.77 23.49
CA GLN A 19 1.88 -8.12 23.86
C GLN A 19 0.82 -8.32 22.78
N PRO A 20 0.23 -9.53 22.69
CA PRO A 20 -0.90 -9.75 21.80
C PRO A 20 -2.12 -9.00 22.31
N TRP A 21 -2.70 -8.13 21.49
CA TRP A 21 -3.94 -7.44 21.83
C TRP A 21 -5.03 -7.77 20.82
N ALA A 22 -6.22 -8.08 21.35
CA ALA A 22 -7.40 -8.35 20.53
C ALA A 22 -8.26 -7.11 20.33
N PHE A 23 -8.18 -6.11 21.21
CA PHE A 23 -8.91 -4.85 21.13
C PHE A 23 -8.07 -3.77 21.78
N GLU A 24 -7.84 -2.67 21.07
CA GLU A 24 -7.09 -1.54 21.59
C GLU A 24 -7.66 -0.22 21.04
N ASN A 25 -7.62 0.84 21.85
CA ASN A 25 -7.88 2.18 21.35
C ASN A 25 -6.81 3.13 21.91
N ARG A 26 -5.97 3.65 21.01
CA ARG A 26 -4.93 4.63 21.34
C ARG A 26 -5.43 6.01 20.92
N ILE A 27 -5.73 6.87 21.89
CA ILE A 27 -6.20 8.24 21.65
C ILE A 27 -5.20 9.23 22.25
N GLY A 28 -4.58 10.07 21.41
CA GLY A 28 -3.66 11.13 21.86
C GLY A 28 -2.31 10.61 22.39
N GLY A 29 -1.99 9.35 22.17
CA GLY A 29 -0.76 8.69 22.62
C GLY A 29 0.27 8.56 21.51
N GLY A 30 1.24 9.48 21.48
CA GLY A 30 2.38 9.41 20.58
C GLY A 30 3.49 8.49 21.10
N VAL A 31 4.26 7.92 20.19
CA VAL A 31 5.41 7.06 20.51
C VAL A 31 6.63 7.56 19.76
N ILE A 32 7.79 7.65 20.41
CA ILE A 32 9.01 8.20 19.78
C ILE A 32 10.08 7.14 19.51
N LEU A 33 10.20 6.13 20.37
CA LEU A 33 11.15 5.04 20.18
C LEU A 33 10.47 3.77 20.61
N GLU A 34 10.17 2.91 19.65
CA GLU A 34 9.50 1.66 19.96
C GLU A 34 10.00 0.48 19.14
N GLY A 35 10.33 -0.60 19.85
CA GLY A 35 10.58 -1.91 19.24
C GLY A 35 9.48 -2.86 19.66
N VAL A 36 8.62 -3.24 18.71
CA VAL A 36 7.54 -4.20 18.91
C VAL A 36 7.94 -5.55 18.32
N TYR A 37 7.93 -6.59 19.17
CA TYR A 37 8.33 -7.94 18.80
C TYR A 37 7.27 -8.95 19.20
N LEU A 38 6.84 -9.79 18.25
CA LEU A 38 5.90 -10.89 18.50
C LEU A 38 4.60 -10.43 19.17
N SER A 39 4.13 -9.24 18.79
CA SER A 39 2.91 -8.65 19.33
C SER A 39 1.87 -8.56 18.21
N PRO A 40 1.05 -9.61 18.03
CA PRO A 40 -0.06 -9.55 17.08
C PRO A 40 -1.17 -8.64 17.61
N HIS A 41 -1.71 -7.78 16.75
CA HIS A 41 -2.78 -6.86 17.11
C HIS A 41 -4.01 -7.09 16.23
N ALA A 42 -5.19 -7.06 16.85
CA ALA A 42 -6.45 -7.05 16.14
C ALA A 42 -7.37 -5.96 16.69
N PHE A 43 -8.30 -5.48 15.86
CA PHE A 43 -9.36 -4.54 16.24
C PHE A 43 -8.84 -3.32 17.02
N ALA A 44 -7.92 -2.58 16.39
CA ALA A 44 -7.35 -1.39 16.98
C ALA A 44 -7.88 -0.12 16.34
N ALA A 45 -8.18 0.88 17.16
CA ALA A 45 -8.41 2.25 16.72
C ALA A 45 -7.27 3.14 17.20
N GLU A 46 -6.69 3.91 16.29
CA GLU A 46 -5.57 4.81 16.53
C GLU A 46 -6.01 6.22 16.13
N ILE A 47 -6.11 7.12 17.10
CA ILE A 47 -6.62 8.48 16.90
C ILE A 47 -5.60 9.46 17.47
N VAL A 48 -5.04 10.32 16.61
CA VAL A 48 -4.02 11.29 17.02
C VAL A 48 -2.85 10.59 17.72
N SER A 49 -2.29 9.59 17.04
CA SER A 49 -1.20 8.74 17.56
C SER A 49 0.05 8.90 16.68
N PRO A 50 0.81 10.00 16.85
CA PRO A 50 2.03 10.20 16.08
C PRO A 50 3.12 9.21 16.51
N GLU A 51 3.78 8.60 15.54
CA GLU A 51 4.84 7.62 15.76
C GLU A 51 6.16 8.07 15.14
N ALA A 52 7.26 7.87 15.86
CA ALA A 52 8.62 8.03 15.36
C ALA A 52 9.47 6.82 15.77
N PHE A 53 10.50 6.54 14.98
CA PHE A 53 11.49 5.47 15.18
C PHE A 53 10.89 4.16 15.70
N THR A 54 9.92 3.63 14.96
CA THR A 54 9.27 2.37 15.30
C THR A 54 9.83 1.21 14.48
N LEU A 55 10.01 0.06 15.14
CA LEU A 55 10.40 -1.19 14.50
C LEU A 55 9.41 -2.28 14.91
N HIS A 56 8.70 -2.84 13.94
CA HIS A 56 7.79 -3.95 14.15
C HIS A 56 8.37 -5.21 13.53
N VAL A 57 8.53 -6.26 14.34
CA VAL A 57 9.04 -7.56 13.90
C VAL A 57 8.06 -8.65 14.31
N LEU A 58 7.66 -9.50 13.36
CA LEU A 58 6.75 -10.63 13.61
C LEU A 58 5.45 -10.20 14.31
N SER A 59 4.93 -9.03 13.96
CA SER A 59 3.81 -8.38 14.64
C SER A 59 2.66 -8.18 13.67
N PRO A 60 1.89 -9.24 13.35
CA PRO A 60 0.80 -9.15 12.39
C PRO A 60 -0.33 -8.26 12.93
N ARG A 61 -0.98 -7.50 12.04
CA ARG A 61 -2.04 -6.55 12.41
C ARG A 61 -3.30 -6.78 11.58
N ALA A 62 -4.47 -6.72 12.21
CA ALA A 62 -5.74 -6.86 11.49
C ALA A 62 -6.84 -5.94 12.03
N PHE A 63 -7.75 -5.49 11.16
CA PHE A 63 -8.90 -4.64 11.55
C PHE A 63 -8.47 -3.37 12.28
N ILE A 64 -7.65 -2.57 11.60
CA ILE A 64 -7.04 -1.37 12.18
C ILE A 64 -7.64 -0.14 11.52
N ALA A 65 -8.04 0.85 12.31
CA ALA A 65 -8.47 2.15 11.84
C ALA A 65 -7.59 3.25 12.44
N ALA A 66 -6.82 3.94 11.61
CA ALA A 66 -5.91 5.01 12.02
C ALA A 66 -6.38 6.38 11.50
N ILE A 67 -6.39 7.39 12.37
CA ILE A 67 -6.83 8.75 12.04
C ILE A 67 -5.82 9.73 12.64
N PHE A 68 -5.20 10.54 11.78
CA PHE A 68 -4.14 11.49 12.19
C PHE A 68 -2.99 10.81 12.94
N SER A 69 -2.47 9.73 12.36
CA SER A 69 -1.39 8.92 12.93
C SER A 69 -0.13 9.03 12.07
N PRO A 70 0.57 10.19 12.05
CA PRO A 70 1.75 10.38 11.23
C PRO A 70 2.90 9.47 11.68
N LEU A 71 3.66 8.93 10.74
CA LEU A 71 4.82 8.07 11.00
C LEU A 71 6.09 8.67 10.40
N ALA A 72 7.05 9.04 11.25
CA ALA A 72 8.30 9.65 10.79
C ALA A 72 9.32 8.61 10.30
N PHE A 73 9.62 7.60 11.13
CA PHE A 73 10.60 6.57 10.83
C PHE A 73 10.04 5.23 11.27
N GLY A 74 9.82 4.32 10.32
CA GLY A 74 9.21 3.03 10.58
C GLY A 74 9.87 1.91 9.79
N ALA A 75 10.09 0.77 10.44
CA ALA A 75 10.45 -0.46 9.76
C ALA A 75 9.50 -1.59 10.17
N LYS A 76 8.98 -2.33 9.20
CA LYS A 76 8.11 -3.48 9.43
C LYS A 76 8.69 -4.72 8.75
N ILE A 77 8.99 -5.74 9.55
CA ILE A 77 9.59 -7.00 9.11
C ILE A 77 8.64 -8.14 9.48
N LEU A 78 8.24 -8.95 8.51
CA LEU A 78 7.38 -10.13 8.73
C LEU A 78 6.10 -9.78 9.52
N SER A 79 5.51 -8.63 9.24
CA SER A 79 4.41 -8.07 10.03
C SER A 79 3.17 -7.83 9.16
N PRO A 80 2.55 -8.92 8.64
CA PRO A 80 1.48 -8.84 7.65
C PRO A 80 0.30 -8.04 8.19
N THR A 81 -0.34 -7.27 7.31
CA THR A 81 -1.47 -6.40 7.69
C THR A 81 -2.70 -6.70 6.85
N ALA A 82 -3.87 -6.77 7.50
CA ALA A 82 -5.14 -6.98 6.83
C ALA A 82 -6.23 -6.05 7.34
N PHE A 83 -7.17 -5.63 6.48
CA PHE A 83 -8.30 -4.77 6.86
C PHE A 83 -7.82 -3.51 7.60
N HIS A 84 -7.03 -2.69 6.93
CA HIS A 84 -6.49 -1.47 7.52
C HIS A 84 -6.96 -0.24 6.75
N GLY A 85 -7.50 0.73 7.49
CA GLY A 85 -7.95 2.00 6.98
C GLY A 85 -7.21 3.13 7.67
N GLU A 86 -6.66 4.06 6.91
CA GLU A 86 -5.98 5.24 7.44
C GLU A 86 -6.46 6.54 6.79
N VAL A 87 -6.58 7.59 7.61
CA VAL A 87 -6.98 8.92 7.16
C VAL A 87 -6.06 9.98 7.77
N GLY A 88 -5.41 10.77 6.92
CA GLY A 88 -4.55 11.86 7.37
C GLY A 88 -3.28 11.37 8.08
N SER A 89 -2.72 10.25 7.62
CA SER A 89 -1.57 9.57 8.23
C SER A 89 -0.35 9.67 7.31
N PRO A 90 0.37 10.81 7.29
CA PRO A 90 1.55 10.96 6.45
C PRO A 90 2.70 10.07 6.94
N GLU A 91 3.44 9.47 6.02
CA GLU A 91 4.64 8.69 6.31
C GLU A 91 5.89 9.36 5.72
N ALA A 92 6.97 9.48 6.49
CA ALA A 92 8.23 10.05 5.98
C ALA A 92 9.20 8.97 5.49
N PHE A 93 9.73 8.11 6.37
CA PHE A 93 10.68 7.06 6.01
C PHE A 93 10.18 5.71 6.49
N THR A 94 9.68 4.89 5.56
CA THR A 94 9.19 3.56 5.87
C THR A 94 9.86 2.47 5.05
N ALA A 95 10.15 1.35 5.71
CA ALA A 95 10.74 0.18 5.08
C ALA A 95 9.95 -1.08 5.43
N TYR A 96 9.57 -1.83 4.40
CA TYR A 96 8.76 -3.03 4.50
C TYR A 96 9.54 -4.22 3.94
N VAL A 97 9.70 -5.27 4.76
CA VAL A 97 10.36 -6.51 4.36
C VAL A 97 9.46 -7.69 4.70
N LEU A 98 9.08 -8.46 3.69
CA LEU A 98 8.19 -9.61 3.84
C LEU A 98 6.88 -9.24 4.55
N ASN A 99 6.29 -8.11 4.16
CA ASN A 99 5.09 -7.57 4.77
C ASN A 99 3.93 -7.55 3.76
N PRO A 100 3.15 -8.63 3.64
CA PRO A 100 1.99 -8.64 2.77
C PRO A 100 0.86 -7.80 3.36
N GLU A 101 0.20 -7.02 2.50
CA GLU A 101 -0.90 -6.13 2.85
C GLU A 101 -2.15 -6.48 2.04
N VAL A 102 -3.31 -6.63 2.70
CA VAL A 102 -4.59 -6.96 2.05
C VAL A 102 -5.73 -6.10 2.57
N LEU A 103 -6.58 -5.59 1.69
CA LEU A 103 -7.74 -4.75 2.04
C LEU A 103 -7.30 -3.49 2.78
N MET A 104 -6.61 -2.62 2.02
CA MET A 104 -6.08 -1.35 2.49
C MET A 104 -6.92 -0.19 1.96
N ALA A 105 -7.20 0.80 2.80
CA ALA A 105 -7.81 2.05 2.39
C ALA A 105 -7.02 3.24 2.96
N GLU A 106 -6.38 4.01 2.10
CA GLU A 106 -5.49 5.10 2.48
C GLU A 106 -6.01 6.42 1.91
N ILE A 107 -6.32 7.38 2.77
CA ILE A 107 -6.86 8.68 2.37
C ILE A 107 -6.01 9.79 3.00
N LEU A 108 -5.50 10.71 2.17
CA LEU A 108 -4.65 11.82 2.66
C LEU A 108 -3.40 11.32 3.41
N SER A 109 -2.78 10.27 2.88
CA SER A 109 -1.60 9.62 3.49
C SER A 109 -0.37 9.79 2.59
N PRO A 110 0.19 11.01 2.45
CA PRO A 110 1.36 11.22 1.61
C PRO A 110 2.57 10.47 2.15
N ARG A 111 3.40 9.93 1.25
CA ARG A 111 4.62 9.19 1.60
C ARG A 111 5.86 9.81 0.95
N ALA A 112 6.87 10.12 1.75
CA ALA A 112 8.10 10.71 1.22
C ALA A 112 9.06 9.63 0.68
N PHE A 113 9.40 8.64 1.51
CA PHE A 113 10.29 7.54 1.15
C PHE A 113 9.71 6.22 1.66
N GLU A 114 9.50 5.27 0.75
CA GLU A 114 8.93 3.98 1.06
C GLU A 114 9.64 2.85 0.31
N ALA A 115 10.43 2.04 1.02
CA ALA A 115 11.09 0.89 0.41
C ALA A 115 10.29 -0.40 0.69
N ARG A 116 9.99 -1.16 -0.38
CA ARG A 116 9.33 -2.47 -0.26
C ARG A 116 10.17 -3.60 -0.83
N VAL A 117 10.33 -4.66 -0.04
CA VAL A 117 10.98 -5.90 -0.45
C VAL A 117 10.06 -7.08 -0.12
N LEU A 118 9.70 -7.86 -1.12
CA LEU A 118 8.84 -9.05 -0.99
C LEU A 118 7.55 -8.79 -0.19
N SER A 119 6.94 -7.61 -0.40
CA SER A 119 5.81 -7.11 0.37
C SER A 119 4.63 -6.87 -0.58
N PRO A 120 3.91 -7.94 -0.98
CA PRO A 120 2.83 -7.83 -1.95
C PRO A 120 1.63 -7.08 -1.38
N LYS A 121 0.90 -6.37 -2.24
CA LYS A 121 -0.38 -5.75 -1.86
C LYS A 121 -1.55 -6.30 -2.68
N SER A 122 -2.70 -6.38 -2.04
CA SER A 122 -3.95 -6.63 -2.76
C SER A 122 -5.14 -5.87 -2.19
N LEU A 123 -6.09 -5.51 -3.06
CA LEU A 123 -7.32 -4.81 -2.67
C LEU A 123 -7.00 -3.49 -1.96
N VAL A 124 -6.35 -2.59 -2.69
CA VAL A 124 -5.88 -1.29 -2.17
C VAL A 124 -6.72 -0.17 -2.74
N ILE A 125 -7.17 0.75 -1.90
CA ILE A 125 -7.77 2.01 -2.32
C ILE A 125 -6.90 3.13 -1.78
N GLN A 126 -6.44 4.01 -2.67
CA GLN A 126 -5.58 5.12 -2.33
C GLN A 126 -6.11 6.42 -2.91
N VAL A 127 -6.34 7.43 -2.07
CA VAL A 127 -6.93 8.72 -2.46
C VAL A 127 -6.13 9.87 -1.88
N LEU A 128 -5.63 10.76 -2.73
CA LEU A 128 -4.86 11.95 -2.32
C LEU A 128 -3.62 11.59 -1.46
N SER A 129 -2.94 10.51 -1.82
CA SER A 129 -1.78 9.99 -1.09
C SER A 129 -0.56 9.95 -2.02
N PRO A 130 0.04 11.11 -2.33
CA PRO A 130 1.19 11.20 -3.21
C PRO A 130 2.39 10.45 -2.63
N VAL A 131 3.21 9.85 -3.49
CA VAL A 131 4.42 9.11 -3.10
C VAL A 131 5.63 9.66 -3.85
N ALA A 132 6.70 10.04 -3.14
CA ALA A 132 7.83 10.75 -3.75
C ALA A 132 9.03 9.87 -4.14
N MET A 133 9.28 8.77 -3.41
CA MET A 133 10.31 7.78 -3.72
C MET A 133 9.88 6.42 -3.19
N SER A 134 9.61 5.46 -4.09
CA SER A 134 9.13 4.14 -3.69
C SER A 134 9.77 2.96 -4.43
N PRO A 135 11.03 2.59 -4.10
CA PRO A 135 11.65 1.41 -4.68
C PRO A 135 10.94 0.13 -4.24
N ARG A 136 10.58 -0.71 -5.20
CA ARG A 136 9.86 -1.98 -4.98
C ARG A 136 10.62 -3.15 -5.60
N VAL A 137 10.86 -4.19 -4.80
CA VAL A 137 11.55 -5.42 -5.23
C VAL A 137 10.69 -6.63 -4.88
N GLY A 138 10.32 -7.45 -5.87
CA GLY A 138 9.52 -8.65 -5.65
C GLY A 138 8.18 -8.40 -4.95
N SER A 139 7.59 -7.22 -5.11
CA SER A 139 6.42 -6.75 -4.37
C SER A 139 5.27 -6.46 -5.32
N PRO A 140 4.55 -7.50 -5.81
CA PRO A 140 3.45 -7.33 -6.74
C PRO A 140 2.25 -6.64 -6.07
N GLU A 141 1.48 -5.90 -6.87
CA GLU A 141 0.24 -5.26 -6.44
C GLU A 141 -0.93 -5.71 -7.31
N SER A 142 -2.08 -5.98 -6.70
CA SER A 142 -3.27 -6.38 -7.44
C SER A 142 -4.56 -5.78 -6.91
N ALA A 143 -5.52 -5.53 -7.81
CA ALA A 143 -6.83 -4.99 -7.48
C ALA A 143 -6.70 -3.67 -6.69
N ALA A 144 -6.12 -2.66 -7.32
CA ALA A 144 -5.84 -1.38 -6.70
C ALA A 144 -6.57 -0.24 -7.42
N VAL A 145 -7.08 0.72 -6.65
CA VAL A 145 -7.73 1.93 -7.16
C VAL A 145 -7.00 3.13 -6.59
N VAL A 146 -6.43 3.96 -7.46
CA VAL A 146 -5.51 5.05 -7.09
C VAL A 146 -6.00 6.36 -7.69
N VAL A 147 -6.45 7.30 -6.85
CA VAL A 147 -7.07 8.56 -7.27
C VAL A 147 -6.28 9.75 -6.75
N LEU A 148 -5.86 10.64 -7.64
CA LEU A 148 -5.13 11.88 -7.30
C LEU A 148 -3.89 11.63 -6.43
N SER A 149 -3.20 10.52 -6.68
CA SER A 149 -2.04 10.09 -5.90
C SER A 149 -0.83 9.97 -6.84
N PRO A 150 -0.18 11.09 -7.19
CA PRO A 150 0.99 11.07 -8.05
C PRO A 150 2.11 10.27 -7.40
N ASN A 151 2.84 9.49 -8.20
CA ASN A 151 3.97 8.69 -7.72
C ASN A 151 5.24 9.05 -8.51
N ILE A 152 6.29 9.36 -7.78
CA ILE A 152 7.55 9.87 -8.30
C ILE A 152 8.65 8.88 -7.88
N LEU A 153 9.61 8.62 -8.77
CA LEU A 153 10.78 7.78 -8.50
C LEU A 153 10.41 6.43 -7.84
N ALA A 154 9.62 5.63 -8.57
CA ALA A 154 9.12 4.34 -8.12
C ALA A 154 9.70 3.18 -8.97
N PRO A 155 11.02 2.91 -8.90
CA PRO A 155 11.60 1.82 -9.66
C PRO A 155 11.06 0.49 -9.16
N ARG A 156 10.70 -0.38 -10.10
CA ARG A 156 10.13 -1.69 -9.84
C ARG A 156 11.05 -2.77 -10.40
N ILE A 157 11.41 -3.72 -9.56
CA ILE A 157 12.22 -4.88 -9.93
C ILE A 157 11.41 -6.13 -9.59
N ASN A 158 11.14 -6.96 -10.60
CA ASN A 158 10.36 -8.20 -10.45
C ASN A 158 9.04 -7.99 -9.68
N SER A 159 8.35 -6.88 -9.95
CA SER A 159 7.10 -6.50 -9.29
C SER A 159 6.07 -6.18 -10.38
N SER A 160 4.95 -6.88 -10.38
CA SER A 160 3.88 -6.72 -11.39
C SER A 160 2.66 -6.02 -10.79
N GLU A 161 1.87 -5.39 -11.66
CA GLU A 161 0.59 -4.78 -11.30
C GLU A 161 -0.53 -5.43 -12.10
N THR A 162 -1.65 -5.73 -11.47
CA THR A 162 -2.78 -6.39 -12.15
C THR A 162 -4.11 -5.94 -11.58
N TYR A 163 -5.05 -5.55 -12.43
CA TYR A 163 -6.32 -4.93 -12.05
C TYR A 163 -6.14 -3.60 -11.30
N MET A 164 -5.33 -2.70 -11.86
CA MET A 164 -5.15 -1.34 -11.37
C MET A 164 -6.14 -0.40 -12.08
N VAL A 165 -6.73 0.53 -11.35
CA VAL A 165 -7.45 1.69 -11.90
C VAL A 165 -6.83 2.96 -11.32
N GLU A 166 -6.26 3.79 -12.17
CA GLU A 166 -5.65 5.06 -11.80
C GLU A 166 -6.47 6.20 -12.36
N VAL A 167 -6.76 7.22 -11.54
CA VAL A 167 -7.47 8.44 -11.95
C VAL A 167 -6.65 9.64 -11.53
N LEU A 168 -6.13 10.39 -12.50
CA LEU A 168 -5.31 11.59 -12.26
C LEU A 168 -4.11 11.34 -11.33
N SER A 169 -3.48 10.17 -11.47
CA SER A 169 -2.36 9.71 -10.64
C SER A 169 -1.12 9.52 -11.52
N PRO A 170 -0.44 10.61 -11.92
CA PRO A 170 0.70 10.51 -12.84
C PRO A 170 1.87 9.78 -12.19
N HIS A 171 2.55 8.96 -12.99
CA HIS A 171 3.76 8.24 -12.61
C HIS A 171 4.99 8.85 -13.29
N ILE A 172 5.97 9.28 -12.50
CA ILE A 172 7.23 9.84 -13.01
C ILE A 172 8.36 8.88 -12.65
N LEU A 173 8.99 8.29 -13.68
CA LEU A 173 10.12 7.37 -13.49
C LEU A 173 9.74 6.09 -12.71
N GLY A 174 8.53 5.57 -12.97
CA GLY A 174 8.13 4.22 -12.56
C GLY A 174 8.87 3.15 -13.37
N GLY A 175 9.23 2.02 -12.76
CA GLY A 175 9.85 0.89 -13.49
C GLY A 175 8.93 0.30 -14.57
N GLU A 176 9.46 -0.59 -15.42
CA GLU A 176 8.72 -1.18 -16.56
C GLU A 176 7.40 -1.87 -16.15
N HIS A 177 6.31 -1.49 -16.81
CA HIS A 177 5.00 -2.14 -16.68
C HIS A 177 5.00 -3.44 -17.53
N HIS A 178 5.29 -4.59 -16.90
CA HIS A 178 5.18 -5.89 -17.56
C HIS A 178 3.77 -6.46 -17.41
N SER A 179 2.81 -5.96 -18.20
CA SER A 179 1.59 -6.69 -18.54
C SER A 179 1.02 -6.15 -19.84
N SER A 180 0.26 -6.96 -20.57
CA SER A 180 -0.45 -6.55 -21.78
C SER A 180 -1.40 -5.39 -21.46
N GLU A 181 -0.93 -4.18 -21.70
CA GLU A 181 -1.68 -2.94 -21.52
C GLU A 181 -2.80 -2.90 -22.57
N GLU A 182 -4.03 -3.16 -22.14
CA GLU A 182 -5.20 -2.56 -22.78
C GLU A 182 -5.42 -1.21 -22.10
N THR A 183 -4.62 -0.21 -22.48
CA THR A 183 -4.86 1.20 -22.10
C THR A 183 -6.16 1.66 -22.75
N SER A 184 -7.27 1.43 -22.06
CA SER A 184 -8.51 2.12 -22.40
C SER A 184 -8.40 3.54 -21.85
N ASP A 185 -7.82 4.44 -22.66
CA ASP A 185 -7.73 5.86 -22.38
C ASP A 185 -9.14 6.49 -22.41
N LEU A 186 -9.94 6.21 -21.39
CA LEU A 186 -11.24 6.83 -21.22
C LEU A 186 -11.01 8.26 -20.72
N LEU A 187 -11.60 9.23 -21.42
CA LEU A 187 -11.51 10.66 -21.11
C LEU A 187 -10.12 11.30 -21.28
N GLY A 188 -9.36 10.92 -22.33
CA GLY A 188 -8.18 11.67 -22.77
C GLY A 188 -6.94 11.53 -21.89
N GLY A 189 -6.71 10.34 -21.33
CA GLY A 189 -5.53 10.02 -20.50
C GLY A 189 -5.68 10.34 -19.02
N LEU A 190 -6.88 10.69 -18.56
CA LEU A 190 -7.15 10.98 -17.13
C LEU A 190 -7.39 9.70 -16.32
N ILE A 191 -7.80 8.60 -16.96
CA ILE A 191 -8.05 7.30 -16.35
C ILE A 191 -7.16 6.26 -17.05
N HIS A 192 -6.38 5.52 -16.27
CA HIS A 192 -5.51 4.45 -16.75
C HIS A 192 -5.93 3.13 -16.07
N VAL A 193 -6.18 2.08 -16.86
CA VAL A 193 -6.63 0.77 -16.37
C VAL A 193 -5.62 -0.29 -16.78
N ILE A 194 -5.06 -1.00 -15.80
CA ILE A 194 -4.04 -2.04 -16.02
C ILE A 194 -4.64 -3.40 -15.67
N GLY A 195 -4.76 -4.30 -16.66
CA GLY A 195 -5.11 -5.71 -16.44
C GLY A 195 -6.49 -6.11 -16.99
N GLY A 196 -6.49 -6.61 -18.22
CA GLY A 196 -7.58 -7.37 -18.83
C GLY A 196 -6.99 -8.57 -19.58
N LYS A 197 -7.47 -9.79 -19.31
CA LYS A 197 -7.08 -10.98 -20.08
C LYS A 197 -7.91 -11.00 -21.37
N LYS A 198 -7.25 -10.99 -22.53
CA LYS A 198 -7.88 -11.16 -23.85
C LYS A 198 -8.73 -12.44 -23.86
N PRO A 199 -10.00 -12.44 -24.31
CA PRO A 199 -10.67 -13.68 -24.66
C PRO A 199 -9.87 -14.30 -25.80
N GLU A 200 -9.37 -15.50 -25.56
CA GLU A 200 -8.67 -16.32 -26.54
C GLU A 200 -9.62 -16.54 -27.72
N HIS A 201 -9.46 -15.76 -28.78
CA HIS A 201 -10.16 -15.98 -30.03
C HIS A 201 -9.57 -17.26 -30.62
N ASP A 202 -10.26 -18.35 -30.33
CA ASP A 202 -10.10 -19.65 -30.95
C ASP A 202 -9.96 -19.43 -32.47
N LYS A 203 -8.76 -19.64 -32.99
CA LYS A 203 -8.48 -19.61 -34.44
C LYS A 203 -9.12 -20.84 -35.04
N SER A 204 -10.43 -20.79 -35.22
CA SER A 204 -11.13 -21.74 -36.08
C SER A 204 -10.63 -21.56 -37.52
N HIS A 205 -10.16 -22.67 -38.06
CA HIS A 205 -9.63 -22.82 -39.40
C HIS A 205 -10.61 -22.31 -40.46
N HIS A 206 -10.15 -21.39 -41.31
CA HIS A 206 -10.65 -21.30 -42.68
C HIS A 206 -9.48 -21.50 -43.64
N GLU A 207 -9.31 -22.75 -44.08
CA GLU A 207 -8.66 -23.06 -45.35
C GLU A 207 -9.47 -22.39 -46.46
N GLN A 208 -8.95 -21.29 -46.99
CA GLN A 208 -9.44 -20.70 -48.22
C GLN A 208 -8.64 -21.30 -49.36
N SER A 209 -9.15 -22.42 -49.90
CA SER A 209 -8.73 -22.99 -51.17
C SER A 209 -9.33 -22.14 -52.28
N ASP A 210 -8.56 -21.16 -52.78
CA ASP A 210 -8.88 -20.52 -54.05
C ASP A 210 -7.83 -20.86 -55.11
N HIS A 211 -8.34 -21.50 -56.16
CA HIS A 211 -7.73 -21.80 -57.43
C HIS A 211 -6.94 -20.62 -58.01
N ASN A 212 -5.78 -20.94 -58.61
CA ASN A 212 -5.26 -20.14 -59.72
C ASN A 212 -5.03 -21.06 -60.93
N THR A 213 -5.86 -20.87 -61.94
CA THR A 213 -5.71 -21.40 -63.29
C THR A 213 -4.97 -20.37 -64.13
N THR A 214 -4.08 -20.82 -65.03
CA THR A 214 -3.95 -20.42 -66.45
C THR A 214 -2.49 -20.39 -66.89
N GLY A 215 -2.19 -21.06 -68.02
CA GLY A 215 -1.03 -20.76 -68.87
C GLY A 215 -0.17 -21.96 -69.21
#